data_AF-A0A830FHA8-F1
#
_entry.id   AF-A0A830FHA8-F1
#
_cell.length_a   1.000
_cell.length_b   1.000
_cell.length_c   1.000
_cell.angle_alpha   90.00
_cell.angle_beta   90.00
_cell.angle_gamma   90.00
#
_symmetry.space_group_name_H-M   'P 1'
#
loop_
_entity.id
_entity.type
_entity.pdbx_description
1 polymer ?
#
loop_
_entity_poly.entity_id
_entity_poly.type
_entity_poly.pdbx_seq_one_letter_code
_entity_poly.pdbx_strand_id
1 'polypeptide(L)'
;MRQELAEAVHGKRTVAAAREAMVAVEIAEDLWNVYTTDEVYMVAVDLSACTCPDAQYRAPDEGCKHVRRVEMRLGERDVPDVRLDPTLKFHTQQGGSA
;
A
#
# COMPACT_ATOMS: atom_id res chain seq x y z
N MET A 1 -4.48 -18.49 13.23
CA MET A 1 -3.35 -19.23 12.62
C MET A 1 -2.78 -18.60 11.34
N ARG A 2 -3.41 -18.64 10.15
CA ARG A 2 -2.78 -18.10 8.91
C ARG A 2 -2.47 -16.60 8.97
N GLN A 3 -3.33 -15.81 9.61
CA GLN A 3 -3.12 -14.36 9.80
C GLN A 3 -1.96 -14.06 10.77
N GLU A 4 -1.94 -14.68 11.94
CA GLU A 4 -0.90 -14.46 12.95
C GLU A 4 0.49 -14.86 12.42
N LEU A 5 0.55 -15.94 11.65
CA LEU A 5 1.78 -16.34 10.96
C LEU A 5 2.21 -15.29 9.91
N ALA A 6 1.28 -14.80 9.09
CA ALA A 6 1.58 -13.76 8.10
C ALA A 6 2.03 -12.44 8.77
N GLU A 7 1.42 -12.07 9.90
CA GLU A 7 1.79 -10.87 10.65
C GLU A 7 3.16 -11.02 11.32
N ALA A 8 3.52 -12.21 11.79
CA ALA A 8 4.85 -12.48 12.34
C ALA A 8 5.95 -12.42 11.28
N VAL A 9 5.66 -12.84 10.03
CA VAL A 9 6.63 -12.85 8.92
C VAL A 9 6.75 -11.47 8.25
N HIS A 10 5.62 -10.82 7.97
CA HIS A 10 5.59 -9.60 7.15
C HIS A 10 5.33 -8.33 7.95
N GLY A 11 4.96 -8.44 9.23
CA GLY A 11 4.52 -7.32 10.05
C GLY A 11 3.04 -6.97 9.87
N LYS A 12 2.43 -6.47 10.95
CA LYS A 12 1.00 -6.12 11.00
C LYS A 12 0.57 -5.13 9.92
N ARG A 13 1.40 -4.11 9.63
CA ARG A 13 1.07 -3.07 8.64
C ARG A 13 1.12 -3.56 7.21
N THR A 14 2.01 -4.49 6.92
CA THR A 14 2.09 -5.16 5.62
C THR A 14 0.86 -6.03 5.39
N VAL A 15 0.46 -6.83 6.38
CA VAL A 15 -0.77 -7.62 6.28
C VAL A 15 -2.00 -6.73 6.13
N ALA A 16 -2.07 -5.61 6.85
CA ALA A 16 -3.14 -4.62 6.67
C ALA A 16 -3.16 -4.05 5.25
N ALA A 17 -1.99 -3.67 4.71
CA ALA A 17 -1.86 -3.14 3.36
C ALA A 17 -2.40 -4.10 2.28
N ALA A 18 -2.19 -5.41 2.48
CA ALA A 18 -2.65 -6.44 1.55
C ALA A 18 -4.17 -6.71 1.63
N ARG A 19 -4.78 -6.57 2.80
CA ARG A 19 -6.16 -7.05 3.08
C ARG A 19 -7.22 -5.96 3.08
N GLU A 20 -6.87 -4.75 3.50
CA GLU A 20 -7.84 -3.68 3.64
C GLU A 20 -8.27 -3.14 2.28
N ALA A 21 -9.52 -2.66 2.22
CA ALA A 21 -10.10 -2.07 1.03
C ALA A 21 -9.40 -0.74 0.72
N MET A 22 -8.51 -0.75 -0.28
CA MET A 22 -7.74 0.41 -0.68
C MET A 22 -7.45 0.42 -2.17
N VAL A 23 -7.71 1.52 -2.87
CA VAL A 23 -7.36 1.65 -4.29
C VAL A 23 -6.15 2.57 -4.43
N ALA A 24 -5.07 2.08 -5.03
CA ALA A 24 -3.89 2.87 -5.32
C ALA A 24 -3.89 3.28 -6.80
N VAL A 25 -3.87 4.59 -7.05
CA VAL A 25 -3.88 5.19 -8.39
C VAL A 25 -2.67 6.11 -8.52
N GLU A 26 -1.82 5.85 -9.51
CA GLU A 26 -0.72 6.75 -9.87
C GLU A 26 -1.28 8.04 -10.45
N ILE A 27 -0.83 9.18 -9.96
CA ILE A 27 -1.28 10.52 -10.40
C ILE A 27 -0.15 11.34 -11.04
N ALA A 28 1.11 11.00 -10.75
CA ALA A 28 2.31 11.44 -11.42
C ALA A 28 3.43 10.41 -11.14
N GLU A 29 4.60 10.55 -11.77
CA GLU A 29 5.76 9.69 -11.50
C GLU A 29 6.06 9.64 -9.99
N ASP A 30 6.11 8.43 -9.45
CA ASP A 30 6.32 8.12 -8.03
C ASP A 30 5.28 8.71 -7.04
N LEU A 31 4.23 9.35 -7.54
CA LEU A 31 3.20 10.00 -6.74
C LEU A 31 1.83 9.33 -6.94
N TRP A 32 1.26 8.85 -5.84
CA TRP A 32 0.07 8.00 -5.83
C TRP A 32 -1.01 8.56 -4.90
N ASN A 33 -2.27 8.47 -5.33
CA ASN A 33 -3.41 8.56 -4.43
C ASN A 33 -3.83 7.17 -3.96
N VAL A 34 -3.90 6.98 -2.65
CA VAL A 34 -4.44 5.79 -2.01
C VAL A 34 -5.80 6.14 -1.40
N TYR A 35 -6.86 5.67 -2.06
CA TYR A 35 -8.24 5.80 -1.61
C TYR A 35 -8.53 4.70 -0.60
N THR A 36 -9.03 5.07 0.57
CA THR A 36 -9.58 4.17 1.59
C THR A 36 -11.10 4.32 1.64
N THR A 37 -11.78 3.64 2.57
CA THR A 37 -13.23 3.80 2.75
C THR A 37 -13.64 5.24 3.04
N ASP A 38 -12.82 5.98 3.80
CA ASP A 38 -13.21 7.25 4.41
C ASP A 38 -12.36 8.43 3.91
N GLU A 39 -11.11 8.20 3.51
CA GLU A 39 -10.15 9.25 3.17
C GLU A 39 -9.27 8.87 1.97
N VAL A 40 -8.60 9.89 1.41
CA VAL A 40 -7.58 9.74 0.36
C VAL A 40 -6.25 10.27 0.89
N TYR A 41 -5.19 9.49 0.71
CA TYR A 41 -3.85 9.90 1.10
C TYR A 41 -2.92 9.93 -0.11
N MET A 42 -2.08 10.95 -0.18
CA MET A 42 -1.04 11.06 -1.19
C MET A 42 0.21 10.35 -0.69
N VAL A 43 0.81 9.53 -1.55
CA VAL A 43 2.00 8.73 -1.28
C VAL A 43 3.06 9.10 -2.30
N ALA A 44 4.21 9.57 -1.83
CA ALA A 44 5.42 9.71 -2.62
C ALA A 44 6.29 8.47 -2.32
N VAL A 45 6.31 7.51 -3.26
CA VAL A 45 6.90 6.19 -3.01
C VAL A 45 8.42 6.24 -2.96
N ASP A 46 9.04 7.05 -3.81
CA ASP A 46 10.46 7.36 -3.83
C ASP A 46 10.98 7.91 -2.49
N LEU A 47 10.14 8.72 -1.82
CA LEU A 47 10.43 9.29 -0.50
C LEU A 47 9.93 8.42 0.66
N SER A 48 9.28 7.28 0.37
CA SER A 48 8.58 6.46 1.37
C SER A 48 7.64 7.29 2.26
N ALA A 49 7.04 8.33 1.70
CA ALA A 49 6.26 9.33 2.42
C ALA A 49 4.77 9.20 2.15
N CYS A 50 3.95 9.55 3.14
CA CYS A 50 2.49 9.51 3.02
C CYS A 50 1.86 10.64 3.82
N THR A 51 0.76 11.20 3.32
CA THR A 51 0.01 12.24 4.03
C THR A 51 -0.92 11.68 5.11
N CYS A 52 -0.93 10.38 5.39
CA CYS A 52 -1.79 9.85 6.45
C CYS A 52 -1.29 10.22 7.86
N PRO A 53 -2.18 10.32 8.86
CA PRO A 53 -1.80 10.64 10.24
C PRO A 53 -0.76 9.68 10.83
N ASP A 54 -0.79 8.41 10.43
CA ASP A 54 0.14 7.40 10.93
C ASP A 54 1.59 7.68 10.48
N ALA A 55 1.78 8.09 9.23
CA ALA A 55 3.09 8.51 8.74
C ALA A 55 3.53 9.84 9.36
N GLN A 56 2.62 10.82 9.45
CA GLN A 56 2.93 12.16 9.97
C GLN A 56 3.31 12.17 11.45
N TYR A 57 2.60 11.40 12.29
CA TYR A 57 2.73 11.52 13.75
C TYR A 57 3.47 10.36 14.39
N ARG A 58 3.46 9.17 13.78
CA ARG A 58 4.04 7.97 14.38
C ARG A 58 5.33 7.52 13.71
N ALA A 59 5.60 8.00 12.49
CA ALA A 59 6.79 7.70 11.69
C ALA A 59 7.32 6.27 11.92
N PRO A 60 6.47 5.24 11.75
CA PRO A 60 6.86 3.85 12.02
C PRO A 60 8.08 3.47 11.17
N ASP A 61 9.03 2.73 11.75
CA ASP A 61 10.33 2.38 11.11
C ASP A 61 10.21 1.73 9.73
N GLU A 62 9.08 1.08 9.46
CA GLU A 62 8.80 0.42 8.18
C GLU A 62 7.73 1.16 7.33
N GLY A 63 7.42 2.42 7.67
CA GLY A 63 6.41 3.25 6.99
C GLY A 63 4.95 2.92 7.37
N CYS A 64 3.99 3.56 6.71
CA CYS A 64 2.56 3.27 6.92
C CYS A 64 2.04 2.19 5.97
N LYS A 65 0.80 1.71 6.17
CA LYS A 65 0.18 0.70 5.30
C LYS A 65 -0.05 1.20 3.86
N HIS A 66 -0.20 2.51 3.65
CA HIS A 66 -0.46 3.08 2.33
C HIS A 66 0.78 3.06 1.43
N VAL A 67 1.96 3.37 1.97
CA VAL A 67 3.23 3.22 1.23
C VAL A 67 3.42 1.77 0.81
N ARG A 68 3.26 0.83 1.75
CA ARG A 68 3.35 -0.61 1.46
C ARG A 68 2.34 -1.09 0.41
N ARG A 69 1.15 -0.49 0.38
CA ARG A 69 0.13 -0.78 -0.63
C ARG A 69 0.63 -0.44 -2.03
N VAL A 70 1.33 0.69 -2.17
CA VAL A 70 1.93 1.13 -3.44
C VAL A 70 3.14 0.26 -3.79
N GLU A 71 4.05 -0.01 -2.85
CA GLU A 71 5.20 -0.90 -3.07
C GLU A 71 4.78 -2.30 -3.55
N MET A 72 3.74 -2.89 -2.93
CA MET A 72 3.18 -4.17 -3.39
C MET A 72 2.59 -4.07 -4.80
N ARG A 73 1.98 -2.93 -5.12
CA ARG A 73 1.36 -2.68 -6.43
C ARG A 73 2.42 -2.53 -7.52
N LEU A 74 3.59 -2.00 -7.18
CA LEU A 74 4.78 -1.88 -8.03
C LEU A 74 5.60 -3.19 -8.10
N GLY A 75 5.36 -4.13 -7.18
CA GLY A 75 6.14 -5.37 -7.07
C GLY A 75 7.46 -5.22 -6.29
N GLU A 76 7.66 -4.08 -5.64
CA GLU A 76 8.83 -3.78 -4.81
C GLU A 76 8.74 -4.39 -3.41
N ARG A 77 7.53 -4.81 -3.02
CA ARG A 77 7.26 -5.53 -1.77
C ARG A 77 6.50 -6.82 -2.01
N ASP A 78 6.95 -7.87 -1.32
CA ASP A 78 6.25 -9.15 -1.30
C ASP A 78 4.82 -9.04 -0.77
N VAL A 79 3.89 -9.71 -1.45
CA VAL A 79 2.48 -9.79 -1.06
C VAL A 79 2.28 -10.98 -0.13
N PRO A 80 1.82 -10.79 1.12
CA PRO A 80 1.56 -11.89 2.05
C PRO A 80 0.47 -12.85 1.55
N ASP A 81 0.60 -14.14 1.90
CA ASP A 81 -0.41 -15.17 1.62
C ASP A 81 -1.62 -15.06 2.58
N VAL A 82 -2.48 -14.07 2.30
CA VAL A 82 -3.69 -13.75 3.07
C VAL A 82 -4.89 -13.55 2.13
N ARG A 83 -6.09 -13.37 2.70
CA ARG A 83 -7.26 -12.93 1.91
C ARG A 83 -7.02 -11.52 1.40
N LEU A 84 -6.51 -11.41 0.18
CA LEU A 84 -6.16 -10.14 -0.47
C LEU A 84 -7.40 -9.30 -0.75
N ASP A 85 -7.22 -7.99 -0.61
CA ASP A 85 -8.11 -7.05 -1.23
C ASP A 85 -8.09 -7.24 -2.76
N PRO A 86 -9.26 -7.34 -3.43
CA PRO A 86 -9.32 -7.59 -4.88
C PRO A 86 -8.60 -6.54 -5.72
N THR A 87 -8.54 -5.29 -5.26
CA THR A 87 -7.95 -4.19 -6.03
C THR A 87 -6.45 -4.18 -6.04
N LEU A 88 -5.81 -4.91 -5.12
CA LEU A 88 -4.37 -5.17 -5.21
C LEU A 88 -4.02 -6.07 -6.40
N LYS A 89 -4.97 -6.90 -6.85
CA LYS A 89 -4.81 -7.76 -8.01
C LYS A 89 -5.06 -7.03 -9.33
N PHE A 90 -5.70 -5.87 -9.30
CA PHE A 90 -5.94 -5.07 -10.48
C PHE A 90 -4.68 -4.25 -10.78
N HIS A 91 -3.83 -4.82 -11.64
CA HIS A 91 -2.86 -4.01 -12.35
C HIS A 91 -3.64 -3.08 -13.29
N THR A 92 -3.75 -1.80 -12.94
CA THR A 92 -4.04 -0.72 -13.86
C THR A 92 -3.07 -0.83 -15.04
N GLN A 93 -3.52 -1.46 -16.11
CA GLN A 93 -2.98 -1.25 -17.44
C GLN A 93 -3.56 0.06 -17.94
N GLN A 94 -2.92 1.19 -17.62
CA GLN A 94 -3.16 2.48 -18.27
C GLN A 94 -1.83 3.23 -18.24
N GLY A 95 -1.16 3.65 -19.31
CA GLY A 95 -1.16 3.40 -20.75
C GLY A 95 0.29 3.70 -21.19
N GLY A 96 0.89 2.96 -22.12
CA GLY A 96 0.86 3.37 -23.52
C GLY A 96 1.49 4.75 -23.74
N SER A 97 2.81 4.79 -23.95
CA SER A 97 3.52 5.96 -24.46
C SER A 97 2.83 6.53 -25.69
N ALA A 98 2.67 7.86 -25.72
CA ALA A 98 2.49 8.65 -26.93
C ALA A 98 3.57 9.73 -26.94
#